data_AF-A0A968Q5D7-F1
#
_entry.id   AF-A0A968Q5D7-F1
#
_cell.length_a   1.000
_cell.length_b   1.000
_cell.length_c   1.000
_cell.angle_alpha   90.00
_cell.angle_beta   90.00
_cell.angle_gamma   90.00
#
_symmetry.space_group_name_H-M   'P 1'
#
loop_
_entity.id
_entity.type
_entity.pdbx_description
1 polymer ?
#
loop_
_entity_poly.entity_id
_entity_poly.type
_entity_poly.pdbx_seq_one_letter_code
_entity_poly.pdbx_strand_id
1 'polypeptide(L)'
;MIPGGKVSTSPKLYLEQQPETRERLRSVGYASDSKAHVFVAMPFKEEMDDVYHYGIQGAVKATGYLCERADLSSFTGNIMEWVRQRIKSSKLVIADLTDANPNVYLEVGYAWGCGIPKILIVGNTEHLKFDVRDQRCLQYKSIKNLEESLQSELNSLKNHGNL
;
A
#
# COMPACT_ATOMS: atom_id res chain seq x y z
N MET A 1 19.72 -34.89 45.63
CA MET A 1 20.12 -34.61 44.23
C MET A 1 19.10 -35.28 43.32
N ILE A 2 18.23 -34.50 42.67
CA ILE A 2 17.27 -34.96 41.66
C ILE A 2 17.41 -34.00 40.47
N PRO A 3 17.56 -34.46 39.21
CA PRO A 3 18.00 -33.63 38.09
C PRO A 3 16.87 -32.80 37.47
N GLY A 4 17.24 -31.69 36.83
CA GLY A 4 16.35 -30.60 36.42
C GLY A 4 15.29 -30.95 35.37
N GLY A 5 14.08 -30.41 35.59
CA GLY A 5 13.04 -30.26 34.59
C GLY A 5 12.80 -28.77 34.33
N LYS A 6 13.14 -28.28 33.13
CA LYS A 6 12.77 -26.94 32.67
C LYS A 6 11.29 -26.94 32.31
N VAL A 7 10.47 -26.12 32.98
CA VAL A 7 9.14 -25.77 32.49
C VAL A 7 9.27 -24.46 31.71
N SER A 8 9.27 -24.56 30.38
CA SER A 8 9.08 -23.41 29.49
C SER A 8 7.58 -23.24 29.26
N THR A 9 6.92 -22.39 30.03
CA THR A 9 5.55 -21.96 29.76
C THR A 9 5.59 -20.77 28.81
N SER A 10 5.80 -21.02 27.52
CA SER A 10 5.54 -20.03 26.48
C SER A 10 4.07 -20.15 26.05
N PRO A 11 3.18 -19.18 26.36
CA PRO A 11 1.74 -19.27 26.07
C PRO A 11 1.42 -19.45 24.58
N LYS A 12 2.36 -19.12 23.70
CA LYS A 12 2.25 -19.26 22.24
C LYS A 12 2.13 -20.71 21.77
N LEU A 13 2.84 -21.66 22.40
CA LEU A 13 2.87 -23.05 21.91
C LEU A 13 1.56 -23.80 22.16
N TYR A 14 0.80 -23.40 23.19
CA TYR A 14 -0.47 -24.03 23.57
C TYR A 14 -1.62 -23.61 22.65
N LEU A 15 -1.57 -22.37 22.13
CA LEU A 15 -2.61 -21.81 21.27
C LEU A 15 -2.53 -22.34 19.82
N GLU A 16 -1.33 -22.75 19.36
CA GLU A 16 -1.09 -23.26 18.01
C GLU A 16 -1.58 -24.71 17.77
N GLN A 17 -1.89 -25.44 18.84
CA GLN A 17 -2.29 -26.85 18.78
C GLN A 17 -3.80 -27.06 18.63
N GLN A 18 -4.61 -26.01 18.77
CA GLN A 18 -6.06 -26.12 18.60
C GLN A 18 -6.45 -25.99 17.11
N PRO A 19 -7.23 -26.96 16.56
CA PRO A 19 -7.63 -26.94 15.16
C PRO A 19 -8.43 -25.68 14.79
N GLU A 20 -9.23 -25.15 15.72
CA GLU A 20 -9.99 -23.90 15.53
C GLU A 20 -9.10 -22.66 15.37
N THR A 21 -7.96 -22.59 16.06
CA THR A 21 -7.01 -21.47 15.92
C THR A 21 -6.34 -21.50 14.55
N ARG A 22 -5.99 -22.69 14.05
CA ARG A 22 -5.44 -22.86 12.69
C ARG A 22 -6.47 -22.56 11.60
N GLU A 23 -7.73 -22.92 11.80
CA GLU A 23 -8.81 -22.56 10.88
C GLU A 23 -9.11 -21.06 10.88
N ARG A 24 -9.09 -20.40 12.05
CA ARG A 24 -9.18 -18.93 12.15
C ARG A 24 -8.00 -18.23 11.50
N LEU A 25 -6.77 -18.71 11.69
CA LEU A 25 -5.58 -18.16 11.03
C LEU A 25 -5.63 -18.35 9.51
N ARG A 26 -6.12 -19.50 9.04
CA ARG A 26 -6.35 -19.76 7.61
C ARG A 26 -7.48 -18.92 7.04
N SER A 27 -8.60 -18.75 7.74
CA SER A 27 -9.72 -17.92 7.27
C SER A 27 -9.38 -16.43 7.27
N VAL A 28 -8.61 -15.95 8.25
CA VAL A 28 -8.06 -14.59 8.27
C VAL A 28 -7.03 -14.39 7.15
N GLY A 29 -6.17 -15.40 6.89
CA GLY A 29 -5.21 -15.36 5.79
C GLY A 29 -5.87 -15.35 4.41
N TYR A 30 -6.87 -16.20 4.19
CA TYR A 30 -7.69 -16.20 2.97
C TYR A 30 -8.49 -14.90 2.81
N ALA A 31 -9.03 -14.35 3.91
CA ALA A 31 -9.72 -13.07 3.89
C ALA A 31 -8.76 -11.90 3.57
N SER A 32 -7.51 -11.96 4.03
CA SER A 32 -6.51 -10.91 3.80
C SER A 32 -6.07 -10.80 2.33
N ASP A 33 -6.02 -11.91 1.59
CA ASP A 33 -5.67 -11.89 0.15
C ASP A 33 -6.87 -11.48 -0.73
N SER A 34 -8.10 -11.60 -0.21
CA SER A 34 -9.34 -11.22 -0.90
C SER A 34 -9.82 -9.79 -0.59
N LYS A 35 -9.22 -9.10 0.37
CA LYS A 35 -9.66 -7.77 0.77
C LYS A 35 -9.17 -6.75 -0.25
N ALA A 36 -10.11 -6.01 -0.82
CA ALA A 36 -9.80 -4.96 -1.77
C ALA A 36 -8.74 -3.98 -1.20
N HIS A 37 -7.77 -3.63 -2.04
CA HIS A 37 -6.64 -2.81 -1.66
C HIS A 37 -6.41 -1.65 -2.63
N VAL A 38 -5.76 -0.63 -2.11
CA VAL A 38 -5.14 0.46 -2.86
C VAL A 38 -3.64 0.21 -2.86
N PHE A 39 -3.05 0.19 -4.05
CA PHE A 39 -1.62 0.04 -4.22
C PHE A 39 -0.94 1.42 -4.20
N VAL A 40 0.15 1.55 -3.46
CA VAL A 40 0.93 2.78 -3.32
C VAL A 40 2.27 2.58 -4.01
N ALA A 41 2.42 3.27 -5.13
CA ALA A 41 3.63 3.37 -5.93
C ALA A 41 4.39 4.62 -5.51
N MET A 42 5.56 4.48 -4.88
CA MET A 42 6.33 5.64 -4.39
C MET A 42 7.82 5.32 -4.30
N PRO A 43 8.70 6.35 -4.29
CA PRO A 43 10.12 6.13 -4.08
C PRO A 43 10.39 5.39 -2.76
N PHE A 44 11.14 4.30 -2.83
CA PHE A 44 11.56 3.55 -1.64
C PHE A 44 12.78 4.22 -1.01
N LYS A 45 12.53 5.27 -0.23
CA LYS A 45 13.53 6.02 0.53
C LYS A 45 13.01 6.26 1.94
N GLU A 46 13.89 6.25 2.93
CA GLU A 46 13.55 6.49 4.35
C GLU A 46 12.81 7.83 4.56
N GLU A 47 13.22 8.88 3.84
CA GLU A 47 12.58 10.20 3.87
C GLU A 47 11.10 10.18 3.45
N MET A 48 10.66 9.14 2.76
CA MET A 48 9.28 8.97 2.30
C MET A 48 8.41 8.13 3.25
N ASP A 49 8.98 7.57 4.32
CA ASP A 49 8.21 6.74 5.25
C ASP A 49 7.13 7.52 5.97
N ASP A 50 7.43 8.74 6.41
CA ASP A 50 6.43 9.60 7.07
C ASP A 50 5.33 10.02 6.09
N VAL A 51 5.68 10.31 4.84
CA VAL A 51 4.71 10.61 3.76
C VAL A 51 3.76 9.43 3.58
N TYR A 52 4.28 8.21 3.55
CA TYR A 52 3.46 7.01 3.46
C TYR A 52 2.57 6.81 4.69
N HIS A 53 3.16 6.77 5.88
CA HIS A 53 2.47 6.38 7.10
C HIS A 53 1.43 7.41 7.54
N TYR A 54 1.77 8.70 7.47
CA TYR A 54 0.94 9.77 7.99
C TYR A 54 0.18 10.52 6.88
N GLY A 55 0.67 10.53 5.64
CA GLY A 55 0.01 11.20 4.52
C GLY A 55 -0.95 10.31 3.73
N ILE A 56 -0.60 9.03 3.55
CA ILE A 56 -1.32 8.14 2.61
C ILE A 56 -2.12 7.08 3.36
N GLN A 57 -1.46 6.35 4.26
CA GLN A 57 -2.02 5.14 4.84
C GLN A 57 -3.29 5.40 5.66
N GLY A 58 -3.31 6.48 6.44
CA GLY A 58 -4.50 6.89 7.22
C GLY A 58 -5.69 7.20 6.32
N ALA A 59 -5.48 8.04 5.30
CA ALA A 59 -6.49 8.44 4.33
C ALA A 59 -7.09 7.24 3.59
N VAL A 60 -6.26 6.30 3.13
CA VAL A 60 -6.73 5.07 2.49
C VAL A 60 -7.51 4.19 3.46
N LYS A 61 -6.98 3.92 4.66
CA LYS A 61 -7.66 3.04 5.64
C LYS A 61 -9.04 3.58 6.04
N ALA A 62 -9.22 4.91 6.10
CA ALA A 62 -10.51 5.54 6.40
C ALA A 62 -11.61 5.21 5.37
N THR A 63 -11.24 4.80 4.15
CA THR A 63 -12.20 4.39 3.12
C THR A 63 -12.69 2.95 3.28
N GLY A 64 -11.99 2.13 4.08
CA GLY A 64 -12.25 0.70 4.26
C GLY A 64 -11.28 -0.23 3.50
N TYR A 65 -10.45 0.33 2.61
CA TYR A 65 -9.47 -0.40 1.81
C TYR A 65 -8.19 -0.72 2.58
N LEU A 66 -7.52 -1.82 2.20
CA LEU A 66 -6.13 -2.04 2.58
C LEU A 66 -5.23 -1.05 1.84
N CYS A 67 -4.21 -0.54 2.52
CA CYS A 67 -3.20 0.32 1.92
C CYS A 67 -1.90 -0.48 1.82
N GLU A 68 -1.44 -0.71 0.60
CA GLU A 68 -0.28 -1.56 0.34
C GLU A 68 0.76 -0.79 -0.45
N ARG A 69 1.93 -0.58 0.16
CA ARG A 69 3.12 -0.07 -0.51
C ARG A 69 3.96 -1.24 -0.98
N ALA A 70 4.58 -1.10 -2.15
CA ALA A 70 5.62 -2.04 -2.57
C ALA A 70 6.79 -1.99 -1.57
N ASP A 71 6.88 -2.99 -0.69
CA ASP A 71 8.01 -3.17 0.21
C ASP A 71 8.96 -4.22 -0.38
N LEU A 72 10.15 -3.76 -0.77
CA LEU A 72 11.16 -4.56 -1.44
C LEU A 72 11.96 -5.45 -0.47
N SER A 73 11.85 -5.22 0.84
CA SER A 73 12.78 -5.77 1.84
C SER A 73 12.59 -7.25 2.15
N SER A 74 11.48 -7.87 1.73
CA SER A 74 11.08 -9.22 2.17
C SER A 74 10.79 -10.20 1.03
N PHE A 75 11.00 -9.82 -0.23
CA PHE A 75 10.64 -10.66 -1.37
C PHE A 75 11.83 -11.47 -1.91
N THR A 76 11.71 -12.80 -1.94
CA THR A 76 12.73 -13.73 -2.49
C THR A 76 12.42 -14.20 -3.92
N GLY A 77 11.45 -13.57 -4.59
CA GLY A 77 10.97 -13.91 -5.94
C GLY A 77 11.14 -12.79 -6.98
N ASN A 78 10.49 -12.92 -8.14
CA ASN A 78 10.48 -11.88 -9.16
C ASN A 78 9.62 -10.69 -8.71
N ILE A 79 10.28 -9.67 -8.17
CA ILE A 79 9.63 -8.48 -7.63
C ILE A 79 8.75 -7.76 -8.65
N MET A 80 9.18 -7.71 -9.92
CA MET A 80 8.43 -7.03 -10.97
C MET A 80 7.11 -7.74 -11.25
N GLU A 81 7.10 -9.07 -11.20
CA GLU A 81 5.87 -9.84 -11.37
C GLU A 81 4.92 -9.63 -10.20
N TRP A 82 5.44 -9.60 -8.97
CA TRP A 82 4.63 -9.28 -7.80
C TRP A 82 4.01 -7.88 -7.89
N VAL A 83 4.80 -6.85 -8.20
CA VAL A 83 4.31 -5.48 -8.39
C VAL A 83 3.22 -5.43 -9.46
N ARG A 84 3.42 -6.08 -10.61
CA ARG A 84 2.40 -6.17 -11.68
C ARG A 84 1.11 -6.81 -11.21
N GLN A 85 1.20 -7.90 -10.44
CA GLN A 85 0.03 -8.60 -9.91
C GLN A 85 -0.71 -7.75 -8.88
N ARG A 86 0.01 -7.06 -7.98
CA ARG A 86 -0.60 -6.17 -6.99
C ARG A 86 -1.24 -4.94 -7.61
N ILE A 87 -0.63 -4.34 -8.64
CA ILE A 87 -1.26 -3.25 -9.41
C ILE A 87 -2.53 -3.76 -10.09
N LYS A 88 -2.44 -4.88 -10.84
CA LYS A 88 -3.56 -5.42 -11.63
C LYS A 88 -4.76 -5.81 -10.76
N SER A 89 -4.53 -6.26 -9.54
CA SER A 89 -5.58 -6.64 -8.59
C SER A 89 -6.10 -5.48 -7.73
N SER A 90 -5.43 -4.32 -7.73
CA SER A 90 -5.81 -3.18 -6.90
C SER A 90 -7.09 -2.49 -7.42
N LYS A 91 -7.82 -1.86 -6.51
CA LYS A 91 -8.96 -0.98 -6.85
C LYS A 91 -8.50 0.38 -7.33
N LEU A 92 -7.35 0.84 -6.87
CA LEU A 92 -6.79 2.16 -7.16
C LEU A 92 -5.28 2.09 -6.97
N VAL A 93 -4.55 2.85 -7.77
CA VAL A 93 -3.14 3.16 -7.54
C VAL A 93 -2.99 4.60 -7.04
N ILE A 94 -2.30 4.80 -5.93
CA ILE A 94 -1.79 6.11 -5.54
C ILE A 94 -0.32 6.15 -5.92
N ALA A 95 0.07 7.10 -6.76
CA ALA A 95 1.44 7.20 -7.26
C ALA A 95 2.09 8.52 -6.85
N ASP A 96 3.19 8.43 -6.10
CA ASP A 96 4.00 9.58 -5.71
C ASP A 96 5.10 9.84 -6.74
N LEU A 97 4.92 10.90 -7.52
CA LEU A 97 5.79 11.27 -8.63
C LEU A 97 6.92 12.22 -8.22
N THR A 98 7.10 12.45 -6.91
CA THR A 98 8.20 13.25 -6.38
C THR A 98 9.55 12.74 -6.90
N ASP A 99 10.42 13.68 -7.26
CA ASP A 99 11.74 13.45 -7.87
C ASP A 99 11.76 12.68 -9.20
N ALA A 100 10.60 12.47 -9.82
CA ALA A 100 10.46 11.74 -11.08
C ALA A 100 11.10 10.34 -11.08
N ASN A 101 10.85 9.56 -10.02
CA ASN A 101 11.37 8.20 -9.90
C ASN A 101 10.91 7.32 -11.08
N PRO A 102 11.83 6.76 -11.89
CA PRO A 102 11.48 6.03 -13.12
C PRO A 102 10.67 4.76 -12.86
N ASN A 103 10.85 4.11 -11.70
CA ASN A 103 10.08 2.91 -11.35
C ASN A 103 8.61 3.27 -11.11
N VAL A 104 8.35 4.38 -10.42
CA VAL A 104 6.96 4.83 -10.20
C VAL A 104 6.28 5.19 -11.52
N TYR A 105 7.00 5.81 -12.46
CA TYR A 105 6.44 6.10 -13.80
C TYR A 105 6.14 4.81 -14.57
N LEU A 106 6.99 3.78 -14.46
CA LEU A 106 6.72 2.47 -15.06
C LEU A 106 5.46 1.83 -14.46
N GLU A 107 5.28 1.91 -13.15
CA GLU A 107 4.10 1.40 -12.43
C GLU A 107 2.83 2.15 -12.83
N VAL A 108 2.89 3.48 -12.96
CA VAL A 108 1.79 4.31 -13.48
C VAL A 108 1.44 3.93 -14.92
N GLY A 109 2.46 3.74 -15.77
CA GLY A 109 2.28 3.28 -17.15
C GLY A 109 1.58 1.93 -17.23
N TYR A 110 1.99 0.99 -16.37
CA TYR A 110 1.37 -0.32 -16.29
C TYR A 110 -0.08 -0.25 -15.76
N ALA A 111 -0.34 0.61 -14.77
CA ALA A 111 -1.70 0.85 -14.25
C ALA A 111 -2.63 1.44 -15.33
N TRP A 112 -2.15 2.38 -16.15
CA TRP A 112 -2.89 2.84 -17.35
C TRP A 112 -3.21 1.68 -18.29
N GLY A 113 -2.20 0.88 -18.64
CA GLY A 113 -2.38 -0.26 -19.54
C GLY A 113 -3.38 -1.30 -19.02
N CYS A 114 -3.51 -1.44 -17.69
CA CYS A 114 -4.49 -2.31 -17.06
C CYS A 114 -5.87 -1.66 -16.83
N GLY A 115 -6.03 -0.37 -17.12
CA GLY A 115 -7.29 0.36 -16.86
C GLY A 115 -7.60 0.56 -15.39
N ILE A 116 -6.60 0.47 -14.50
CA ILE A 116 -6.79 0.70 -13.06
C ILE A 116 -6.83 2.22 -12.82
N PRO A 117 -7.79 2.76 -12.04
CA PRO A 117 -7.82 4.18 -11.73
C PRO A 117 -6.61 4.58 -10.88
N LYS A 118 -6.21 5.86 -10.96
CA LYS A 118 -5.05 6.37 -10.22
C LYS A 118 -5.29 7.75 -9.65
N ILE A 119 -4.69 8.01 -8.50
CA ILE A 119 -4.45 9.35 -7.96
C ILE A 119 -2.94 9.60 -8.05
N LEU A 120 -2.56 10.67 -8.73
CA LEU A 120 -1.16 11.09 -8.82
C LEU A 120 -0.93 12.15 -7.74
N ILE A 121 0.12 11.99 -6.93
CA ILE A 121 0.52 12.95 -5.90
C ILE A 121 1.95 13.42 -6.18
N VAL A 122 2.28 14.65 -5.76
CA VAL A 122 3.61 15.22 -5.98
C VAL A 122 3.97 16.24 -4.91
N GLY A 123 5.12 16.09 -4.26
CA GLY A 123 5.62 17.06 -3.27
C GLY A 123 6.27 18.29 -3.93
N ASN A 124 7.00 18.07 -5.03
CA ASN A 124 7.63 19.12 -5.82
C ASN A 124 7.45 18.87 -7.33
N THR A 125 6.94 19.87 -8.05
CA THR A 125 6.66 19.81 -9.48
C THR A 125 7.88 20.08 -10.37
N GLU A 126 9.01 20.54 -9.83
CA GLU A 126 10.23 20.89 -10.58
C GLU A 126 10.75 19.77 -11.47
N HIS A 127 10.61 18.52 -11.02
CA HIS A 127 11.10 17.34 -11.74
C HIS A 127 10.00 16.60 -12.51
N LEU A 128 8.73 17.01 -12.40
CA LEU A 128 7.60 16.34 -13.02
C LEU A 128 7.76 16.30 -14.55
N LYS A 129 7.69 15.10 -15.15
CA LYS A 129 7.86 14.90 -16.59
C LYS A 129 6.57 15.26 -17.35
N PHE A 130 6.70 15.71 -18.60
CA PHE A 130 5.61 16.32 -19.37
C PHE A 130 4.37 15.41 -19.50
N ASP A 131 4.57 14.10 -19.68
CA ASP A 131 3.50 13.13 -19.96
C ASP A 131 2.43 12.99 -18.86
N VAL A 132 2.70 13.49 -17.64
CA VAL A 132 1.77 13.49 -16.50
C VAL A 132 1.34 14.90 -16.08
N ARG A 133 1.93 15.97 -16.63
CA ARG A 133 1.57 17.36 -16.28
C ARG A 133 0.15 17.72 -16.68
N ASP A 134 -0.32 17.15 -17.79
CA ASP A 134 -1.70 17.32 -18.26
C ASP A 134 -2.69 16.48 -17.44
N GLN A 135 -2.20 15.57 -16.58
CA GLN A 135 -3.03 14.83 -15.64
C GLN A 135 -3.16 15.59 -14.32
N ARG A 136 -4.34 15.49 -13.71
CA ARG A 136 -4.61 16.07 -12.39
C ARG A 136 -3.72 15.41 -11.35
N CYS A 137 -2.66 16.10 -10.95
CA CYS A 137 -1.80 15.72 -9.84
C CYS A 137 -2.18 16.51 -8.58
N LEU A 138 -2.34 15.83 -7.45
CA LEU A 138 -2.49 16.47 -6.15
C LEU A 138 -1.10 16.91 -5.66
N GLN A 139 -0.82 18.20 -5.80
CA GLN A 139 0.39 18.76 -5.23
C GLN A 139 0.21 18.94 -3.72
N TYR A 140 1.16 18.42 -2.93
CA TYR A 140 1.16 18.59 -1.49
C TYR A 140 2.40 19.36 -1.01
N LYS A 141 2.22 20.21 0.02
CA LYS A 141 3.30 21.01 0.62
C LYS A 141 3.73 20.52 2.00
N SER A 142 2.94 19.64 2.59
CA SER A 142 3.19 19.01 3.88
C SER A 142 2.41 17.69 3.97
N ILE A 143 2.81 16.83 4.90
CA ILE A 143 2.15 15.54 5.15
C ILE A 143 0.67 15.74 5.52
N LYS A 144 0.36 16.71 6.39
CA LYS A 144 -1.02 17.02 6.77
C LYS A 144 -1.86 17.47 5.57
N ASN A 145 -1.30 18.34 4.72
CA ASN A 145 -1.99 18.78 3.51
C ASN A 145 -2.22 17.62 2.53
N LEU A 146 -1.27 16.68 2.42
CA LEU A 146 -1.45 15.46 1.64
C LEU A 146 -2.60 14.62 2.19
N GLU A 147 -2.60 14.34 3.50
CA GLU A 147 -3.65 13.55 4.16
C GLU A 147 -5.05 14.11 3.89
N GLU A 148 -5.25 15.41 4.13
CA GLU A 148 -6.53 16.08 3.95
C GLU A 148 -6.98 16.07 2.47
N SER A 149 -6.07 16.38 1.55
CA SER A 149 -6.37 16.46 0.11
C SER A 149 -6.68 15.07 -0.47
N LEU A 150 -5.89 14.07 -0.09
CA LEU A 150 -6.06 12.69 -0.52
C LEU A 150 -7.35 12.11 0.04
N GLN A 151 -7.68 12.37 1.31
CA GLN A 151 -8.93 11.93 1.91
C GLN A 151 -10.15 12.55 1.21
N SER A 152 -10.08 13.83 0.84
CA SER A 152 -11.12 14.49 0.05
C SER A 152 -11.33 13.82 -1.31
N GLU A 153 -10.24 13.55 -2.05
CA GLU A 153 -10.28 12.91 -3.35
C GLU A 153 -10.84 11.48 -3.27
N LEU A 154 -10.37 10.68 -2.29
CA LEU A 154 -10.86 9.32 -2.06
C LEU A 154 -12.35 9.28 -1.71
N ASN A 155 -12.81 10.19 -0.86
CA ASN A 155 -14.24 10.31 -0.52
C ASN A 155 -15.08 10.70 -1.74
N SER A 156 -14.55 11.59 -2.59
CA SER A 156 -15.19 11.93 -3.86
C SER A 156 -15.34 10.69 -4.75
N LEU A 157 -14.28 9.92 -4.97
CA LEU A 157 -14.34 8.71 -5.78
C LEU A 157 -15.34 7.68 -5.24
N LYS A 158 -15.37 7.50 -3.91
CA LYS A 158 -16.32 6.61 -3.23
C LYS A 158 -17.77 7.03 -3.44
N ASN A 159 -18.07 8.32 -3.33
CA ASN A 159 -19.43 8.85 -3.52
C ASN A 159 -19.93 8.71 -4.97
N HIS A 160 -19.02 8.67 -5.95
CA HIS A 160 -19.36 8.45 -7.36
C HIS A 160 -19.36 6.97 -7.78
N GLY A 161 -19.15 6.03 -6.85
CA GLY A 161 -19.08 4.59 -7.15
C GLY A 161 -17.84 4.16 -7.93
N ASN A 162 -16.82 5.03 -7.98
CA ASN A 162 -15.53 4.77 -8.63
C ASN A 162 -14.49 4.24 -7.64
N LEU A 163 -14.85 4.16 -6.36
CA LEU A 163 -14.12 3.52 -5.29
C LEU A 163 -15.10 2.78 -4.38
#